data_AF-A0A348S3X4-F1
#
_entry.id   AF-A0A348S3X4-F1
#
_cell.length_a   1.000
_cell.length_b   1.000
_cell.length_c   1.000
_cell.angle_alpha   90.00
_cell.angle_beta   90.00
_cell.angle_gamma   90.00
#
_symmetry.space_group_name_H-M   'P 1'
#
loop_
_entity.id
_entity.type
_entity.pdbx_description
1 polymer ?
#
loop_
_entity_poly.entity_id
_entity_poly.type
_entity_poly.pdbx_seq_one_letter_code
_entity_poly.pdbx_strand_id
1 'polypeptide(L)'
;MIIRHSAIYLPSKAGTFLFRLAFYFPAVLLIVSSLFFQFNAKADAVPLRVFIFAGQSNMVGSDSKVKDIQRFPPFRGLESPQTDVKFSYCIGRETKMRSSGWVDLESVNGVVGPELSFARKVTRNIQQPIAIIKCAAG
;
A
#
# COMPACT_ATOMS: atom_id res chain seq x y z
N MET A 1 -35.10 50.35 -66.83
CA MET A 1 -34.27 49.13 -66.85
C MET A 1 -33.11 49.34 -65.88
N ILE A 2 -33.25 48.87 -64.63
CA ILE A 2 -32.25 49.00 -63.57
C ILE A 2 -31.77 47.59 -63.24
N ILE A 3 -30.54 47.27 -63.64
CA ILE A 3 -29.92 45.97 -63.36
C ILE A 3 -29.22 46.06 -62.01
N ARG A 4 -29.75 45.38 -60.99
CA ARG A 4 -29.07 45.19 -59.70
C ARG A 4 -28.08 44.04 -59.84
N HIS A 5 -26.78 44.32 -59.70
CA HIS A 5 -25.77 43.28 -59.51
C HIS A 5 -25.76 42.84 -58.05
N SER A 6 -26.18 41.60 -57.80
CA SER A 6 -26.03 40.91 -56.53
C SER A 6 -24.66 40.24 -56.49
N ALA A 7 -23.73 40.78 -55.70
CA ALA A 7 -22.44 40.15 -55.44
C ALA A 7 -22.63 39.01 -54.43
N ILE A 8 -22.41 37.77 -54.87
CA ILE A 8 -22.40 36.57 -54.02
C ILE A 8 -21.05 36.56 -53.28
N TYR A 9 -21.08 36.80 -51.97
CA TYR A 9 -19.91 36.66 -51.09
C TYR A 9 -19.53 35.18 -50.95
N LEU A 10 -18.48 34.74 -51.66
CA LEU A 10 -17.82 33.46 -51.41
C LEU A 10 -16.83 33.61 -50.23
N PRO A 11 -16.90 32.75 -49.20
CA PRO A 11 -15.99 32.83 -48.06
C PRO A 11 -14.56 32.48 -48.50
N SER A 12 -13.58 33.23 -47.99
CA SER A 12 -12.16 33.04 -48.29
C SER A 12 -11.64 31.71 -47.73
N LYS A 13 -10.62 31.12 -48.38
CA LYS A 13 -9.96 29.86 -47.94
C LYS A 13 -9.48 29.91 -46.48
N ALA A 14 -9.16 31.09 -45.96
CA ALA A 14 -8.77 31.32 -44.57
C ALA A 14 -9.94 31.07 -43.59
N GLY A 15 -11.17 31.44 -43.96
CA GLY A 15 -12.36 31.13 -43.18
C GLY A 15 -12.62 29.64 -43.10
N THR A 16 -12.44 28.91 -44.20
CA THR A 16 -12.60 27.44 -44.23
C THR A 16 -11.56 26.71 -43.37
N PHE A 17 -10.34 27.24 -43.27
CA PHE A 17 -9.27 26.69 -42.43
C PHE A 17 -9.54 26.91 -40.93
N LEU A 18 -9.96 28.12 -40.55
CA LEU A 18 -10.32 28.46 -39.17
C LEU A 18 -11.54 27.66 -38.68
N PHE A 19 -12.54 27.45 -39.54
CA PHE A 19 -13.68 26.58 -39.24
C PHE A 19 -13.24 25.12 -39.02
N ARG A 20 -12.30 24.59 -39.81
CA ARG A 20 -11.80 23.22 -39.61
C ARG A 20 -11.05 23.08 -38.28
N LEU A 21 -10.21 24.05 -37.92
CA LEU A 21 -9.46 24.04 -36.65
C LEU A 21 -10.40 24.02 -35.42
N ALA A 22 -11.50 24.77 -35.48
CA ALA A 22 -12.52 24.81 -34.43
C ALA A 22 -13.27 23.48 -34.24
N PHE A 23 -13.37 22.64 -35.28
CA PHE A 23 -13.97 21.30 -35.18
C PHE A 23 -12.99 20.26 -34.64
N TYR A 24 -11.69 20.37 -34.95
CA TYR A 24 -10.68 19.44 -34.45
C TYR A 24 -10.26 19.72 -33.00
N PHE A 25 -10.31 20.97 -32.56
CA PHE A 25 -9.95 21.35 -31.19
C PHE A 25 -10.74 20.63 -30.07
N PRO A 26 -12.09 20.57 -30.09
CA PRO A 26 -12.86 19.84 -29.08
C PRO A 26 -12.64 18.32 -29.17
N ALA A 27 -12.38 17.79 -30.38
CA ALA A 27 -12.07 16.37 -30.56
C ALA A 27 -10.71 16.00 -29.96
N VAL A 28 -9.69 16.84 -30.16
CA VAL A 28 -8.37 16.67 -29.54
C VAL A 28 -8.47 16.83 -28.02
N LEU A 29 -9.23 17.80 -27.53
CA LEU A 29 -9.44 18.00 -26.10
C LEU A 29 -10.15 16.78 -25.47
N LEU A 30 -11.15 16.22 -26.15
CA LEU A 30 -11.83 14.99 -25.73
C LEU A 30 -10.87 13.79 -25.68
N ILE A 31 -10.05 13.59 -26.71
CA ILE A 31 -9.04 12.52 -26.76
C ILE A 31 -8.00 12.68 -25.63
N VAL A 32 -7.50 13.89 -25.42
CA VAL A 32 -6.55 14.18 -24.34
C VAL A 32 -7.21 13.93 -22.98
N SER A 33 -8.45 14.36 -22.78
CA SER A 33 -9.18 14.14 -21.52
C SER A 33 -9.48 12.67 -21.24
N SER A 34 -9.78 11.86 -22.26
CA SER A 34 -10.02 10.42 -22.10
C SER A 34 -8.73 9.66 -21.81
N LEU A 35 -7.59 10.08 -22.39
CA LEU A 35 -6.27 9.55 -22.03
C LEU A 35 -5.91 9.86 -20.56
N PHE A 36 -6.19 11.06 -20.07
CA PHE A 36 -5.98 11.40 -18.65
C PHE A 36 -6.93 10.62 -17.71
N PHE A 37 -8.14 10.30 -18.15
CA PHE A 37 -9.08 9.49 -17.38
C PHE A 37 -8.66 8.02 -17.30
N GLN A 38 -8.08 7.46 -18.36
CA GLN A 38 -7.53 6.09 -18.35
C GLN A 38 -6.32 5.92 -17.42
N PHE A 39 -5.50 6.96 -17.22
CA PHE A 39 -4.40 6.92 -16.24
C PHE A 39 -4.86 6.92 -14.78
N ASN A 40 -6.13 7.24 -14.50
CA ASN A 40 -6.74 7.12 -13.17
C ASN A 40 -7.43 5.76 -12.96
N ALA A 41 -7.27 4.80 -13.88
CA ALA A 41 -7.69 3.42 -13.65
C ALA A 41 -7.00 2.90 -12.38
N LYS A 42 -7.82 2.46 -11.42
CA LYS A 42 -7.46 1.93 -10.09
C LYS A 42 -6.02 1.41 -10.06
N ALA A 43 -5.16 2.07 -9.28
CA ALA A 43 -3.98 1.40 -8.77
C ALA A 43 -4.46 0.11 -8.09
N ASP A 44 -4.05 -1.05 -8.58
CA ASP A 44 -4.35 -2.32 -7.92
C ASP A 44 -3.85 -2.22 -6.48
N ALA A 45 -4.80 -2.20 -5.54
CA ALA A 45 -4.47 -2.04 -4.13
C ALA A 45 -3.60 -3.23 -3.72
N VAL A 46 -2.36 -2.95 -3.30
CA VAL A 46 -1.45 -4.00 -2.86
C VAL A 46 -2.06 -4.65 -1.61
N PRO A 47 -2.41 -5.95 -1.65
CA PRO A 47 -3.11 -6.59 -0.56
C PRO A 47 -2.19 -6.72 0.67
N LEU A 48 -2.73 -6.40 1.84
CA LEU A 48 -2.08 -6.66 3.12
C LEU A 48 -2.21 -8.14 3.48
N ARG A 49 -1.08 -8.84 3.68
CA ARG A 49 -1.09 -10.24 4.13
C ARG A 49 -1.09 -10.28 5.65
N VAL A 50 -2.17 -10.80 6.23
CA VAL A 50 -2.32 -10.92 7.70
C VAL A 50 -2.00 -12.35 8.13
N PHE A 51 -1.09 -12.49 9.09
CA PHE A 51 -0.75 -13.77 9.71
C PHE A 51 -1.23 -13.80 11.16
N ILE A 52 -1.90 -14.89 11.54
CA ILE A 52 -2.41 -15.07 12.91
C ILE A 52 -1.50 -16.06 13.63
N PHE A 53 -0.92 -15.59 14.73
CA PHE A 53 -0.01 -16.34 15.58
C PHE A 53 -0.78 -16.74 16.84
N ALA A 54 -1.20 -18.00 16.89
CA ALA A 54 -1.93 -18.55 18.03
C ALA A 54 -1.21 -19.75 18.61
N GLY A 55 -1.35 -19.96 19.91
CA GLY A 55 -0.75 -21.10 20.59
C GLY A 55 -0.46 -20.85 22.06
N GLN A 56 0.40 -21.71 22.61
CA GLN A 56 0.75 -21.72 24.02
C GLN A 56 2.04 -20.95 24.35
N SER A 57 2.69 -21.26 25.48
CA SER A 57 3.91 -20.62 26.00
C SER A 57 5.03 -20.45 24.97
N ASN A 58 5.28 -21.46 24.12
CA ASN A 58 6.29 -21.38 23.07
C ASN A 58 5.95 -20.35 21.98
N MET A 59 4.66 -20.13 21.69
CA MET A 59 4.22 -19.08 20.77
C MET A 59 4.31 -17.70 21.44
N VAL A 60 3.95 -17.61 22.73
CA VAL A 60 4.17 -16.39 23.53
C VAL A 60 5.65 -16.01 23.54
N GLY A 61 6.53 -17.01 23.69
CA GLY A 61 7.96 -16.83 23.91
C GLY A 61 8.32 -16.78 25.39
N SER A 62 7.53 -17.37 26.28
CA SER A 62 7.60 -17.17 27.74
C SER A 62 8.99 -17.41 28.35
N ASP A 63 9.77 -18.36 27.81
CA ASP A 63 11.11 -18.70 28.32
C ASP A 63 12.26 -18.00 27.58
N SER A 64 11.93 -17.19 26.58
CA SER A 64 12.90 -16.43 25.79
C SER A 64 13.23 -15.09 26.46
N LYS A 65 14.40 -14.53 26.13
CA LYS A 65 14.82 -13.20 26.58
C LYS A 65 15.37 -12.43 25.41
N VAL A 66 14.85 -11.23 25.15
CA VAL A 66 15.35 -10.37 24.06
C VAL A 66 16.86 -10.09 24.21
N LYS A 67 17.34 -10.00 25.45
CA LYS A 67 18.76 -9.78 25.78
C LYS A 67 19.67 -10.93 25.32
N ASP A 68 19.14 -12.15 25.23
CA ASP A 68 19.91 -13.31 24.79
C ASP A 68 20.06 -13.38 23.26
N ILE A 69 19.32 -12.58 22.49
CA ILE A 69 19.40 -12.59 21.01
C ILE A 69 20.83 -12.45 20.51
N GLN A 70 21.66 -11.62 21.16
CA GLN A 70 23.05 -11.40 20.76
C GLN A 70 23.91 -12.67 20.77
N ARG A 71 23.53 -13.65 21.61
CA ARG A 71 24.21 -14.95 21.75
C ARG A 71 23.88 -15.90 20.61
N PHE A 72 22.88 -15.59 19.78
CA PHE A 72 22.46 -16.38 18.64
C PHE A 72 22.69 -15.59 17.35
N PRO A 73 23.85 -15.76 16.68
CA PRO A 73 24.22 -14.97 15.50
C PRO A 73 23.12 -14.85 14.43
N PRO A 74 22.33 -15.90 14.11
CA PRO A 74 21.26 -15.78 13.14
C PRO A 74 20.16 -14.78 13.52
N PHE A 75 19.94 -14.49 14.81
CA PHE A 75 18.83 -13.66 15.30
C PHE A 75 19.22 -12.22 15.63
N ARG A 76 20.51 -11.88 15.60
CA ARG A 76 20.97 -10.50 15.85
C ARG A 76 20.24 -9.47 14.98
N GLY A 77 19.95 -8.32 15.58
CA GLY A 77 19.16 -7.24 15.00
C GLY A 77 17.64 -7.40 15.20
N LEU A 78 17.14 -8.57 15.61
CA LEU A 78 15.72 -8.77 15.89
C LEU A 78 15.27 -8.12 17.20
N GLU A 79 16.20 -7.68 18.05
CA GLU A 79 15.92 -6.87 19.23
C GLU A 79 15.41 -5.46 18.90
N SER A 80 15.63 -4.99 17.67
CA SER A 80 15.15 -3.69 17.19
C SER A 80 13.74 -3.82 16.60
N PRO A 81 12.89 -2.78 16.75
CA PRO A 81 11.58 -2.75 16.10
C PRO A 81 11.67 -2.92 14.57
N GLN A 82 10.71 -3.66 14.00
CA GLN A 82 10.50 -3.81 12.56
C GLN A 82 9.32 -2.92 12.13
N THR A 83 9.60 -1.66 11.82
CA THR A 83 8.61 -0.60 11.56
C THR A 83 7.73 -0.84 10.33
N ASP A 84 8.19 -1.67 9.39
CA ASP A 84 7.45 -2.01 8.16
C ASP A 84 6.40 -3.13 8.38
N VAL A 85 6.28 -3.65 9.60
CA VAL A 85 5.39 -4.77 9.94
C VAL A 85 4.38 -4.34 11.00
N LYS A 86 3.11 -4.30 10.62
CA LYS A 86 2.02 -4.01 11.56
C LYS A 86 1.82 -5.16 12.52
N PHE A 87 1.77 -4.88 13.81
CA PHE A 87 1.63 -5.88 14.85
C PHE A 87 0.48 -5.55 15.79
N SER A 88 -0.32 -6.56 16.12
CA SER A 88 -1.35 -6.48 17.15
C SER A 88 -1.25 -7.72 18.02
N TYR A 89 -1.37 -7.58 19.33
CA TYR A 89 -1.19 -8.70 20.24
C TYR A 89 -2.19 -8.70 21.40
N CYS A 90 -2.51 -9.90 21.84
CA CYS A 90 -3.15 -10.21 23.12
C CYS A 90 -2.46 -11.48 23.65
N ILE A 91 -1.51 -11.33 24.56
CA ILE A 91 -0.68 -12.43 25.04
C ILE A 91 -0.74 -12.57 26.56
N GLY A 92 -0.64 -13.79 27.05
CA GLY A 92 -0.69 -14.10 28.49
C GLY A 92 -1.97 -14.84 28.90
N ARG A 93 -1.95 -15.45 30.09
CA ARG A 93 -3.03 -16.29 30.60
C ARG A 93 -3.98 -15.51 31.50
N GLU A 94 -3.59 -15.31 32.76
CA GLU A 94 -4.37 -14.57 33.75
C GLU A 94 -4.27 -13.06 33.54
N THR A 95 -3.03 -12.56 33.47
CA THR A 95 -2.75 -11.16 33.12
C THR A 95 -2.40 -11.09 31.63
N LYS A 96 -3.30 -10.51 30.84
CA LYS A 96 -3.11 -10.37 29.39
C LYS A 96 -2.50 -9.02 29.07
N MET A 97 -1.39 -9.03 28.33
CA MET A 97 -0.85 -7.84 27.69
C MET A 97 -1.50 -7.68 26.33
N ARG A 98 -2.00 -6.48 26.04
CA ARG A 98 -2.70 -6.19 24.79
C ARG A 98 -2.17 -4.91 24.16
N SER A 99 -2.02 -4.89 22.83
CA SER A 99 -1.75 -3.65 22.10
C SER A 99 -3.00 -2.79 21.98
N SER A 100 -2.83 -1.47 21.95
CA SER A 100 -3.90 -0.54 21.58
C SER A 100 -3.96 -0.38 20.06
N GLY A 101 -4.47 -1.41 19.37
CA GLY A 101 -4.51 -1.44 17.90
C GLY A 101 -3.21 -1.95 17.28
N TRP A 102 -2.85 -1.38 16.13
CA TRP A 102 -1.62 -1.71 15.40
C TRP A 102 -0.44 -0.92 15.94
N VAL A 103 0.66 -1.62 16.22
CA VAL A 103 1.97 -1.07 16.61
C VAL A 103 3.04 -1.64 15.68
N ASP A 104 4.28 -1.16 15.80
CA ASP A 104 5.42 -1.76 15.11
C ASP A 104 5.74 -3.13 15.71
N LEU A 105 6.22 -4.06 14.87
CA LEU A 105 6.58 -5.38 15.36
C LEU A 105 7.87 -5.31 16.18
N GLU A 106 7.76 -5.64 17.47
CA GLU A 106 8.88 -5.69 18.42
C GLU A 106 8.64 -6.74 19.51
N SER A 107 9.65 -6.95 20.37
CA SER A 107 9.51 -7.81 21.55
C SER A 107 8.51 -7.21 22.54
N VAL A 108 7.63 -8.03 23.12
CA VAL A 108 6.68 -7.58 24.15
C VAL A 108 7.18 -8.02 25.52
N ASN A 109 7.32 -7.07 26.46
CA ASN A 109 7.76 -7.34 27.83
C ASN A 109 9.10 -8.10 27.93
N GLY A 110 10.03 -7.82 27.02
CA GLY A 110 11.37 -8.42 26.99
C GLY A 110 11.41 -9.89 26.57
N VAL A 111 10.29 -10.48 26.13
CA VAL A 111 10.23 -11.83 25.56
C VAL A 111 9.99 -11.78 24.06
N VAL A 112 10.39 -12.86 23.37
CA VAL A 112 10.34 -12.99 21.91
C VAL A 112 9.79 -14.35 21.50
N GLY A 113 8.76 -14.34 20.65
CA GLY A 113 8.29 -15.56 19.98
C GLY A 113 8.87 -15.69 18.56
N PRO A 114 8.31 -16.62 17.75
CA PRO A 114 8.77 -16.80 16.38
C PRO A 114 8.48 -15.60 15.46
N GLU A 115 7.57 -14.70 15.86
CA GLU A 115 7.08 -13.57 15.05
C GLU A 115 8.19 -12.71 14.47
N LEU A 116 9.23 -12.40 15.25
CA LEU A 116 10.30 -11.50 14.82
C LEU A 116 11.11 -12.12 13.68
N SER A 117 11.47 -13.39 13.85
CA SER A 117 12.25 -14.13 12.85
C SER A 117 11.42 -14.46 11.60
N PHE A 118 10.14 -14.78 11.79
CA PHE A 118 9.18 -15.01 10.72
C PHE A 118 9.02 -13.76 9.85
N ALA A 119 8.73 -12.61 10.47
CA ALA A 119 8.53 -11.36 9.76
C ALA A 119 9.75 -10.96 8.94
N ARG A 120 10.96 -11.03 9.53
CA ARG A 120 12.23 -10.77 8.83
C ARG A 120 12.43 -11.71 7.63
N LYS A 121 12.07 -12.99 7.77
CA LYS A 121 12.20 -13.94 6.64
C LYS A 121 11.17 -13.64 5.56
N VAL A 122 9.91 -13.43 5.92
CA VAL A 122 8.83 -13.22 4.95
C VAL A 122 9.01 -11.91 4.18
N THR A 123 9.24 -10.80 4.87
CA THR A 123 9.43 -9.47 4.25
C THR A 123 10.61 -9.41 3.28
N ARG A 124 11.65 -10.22 3.49
CA ARG A 124 12.78 -10.35 2.53
C ARG A 124 12.45 -11.15 1.27
N ASN A 125 11.34 -11.88 1.26
CA ASN A 125 10.98 -12.81 0.18
C ASN A 125 9.69 -12.42 -0.54
N ILE A 126 8.97 -11.39 -0.08
CA ILE A 126 7.75 -10.91 -0.73
C ILE A 126 7.76 -9.38 -0.81
N GLN A 127 7.03 -8.84 -1.79
CA GLN A 127 6.88 -7.39 -1.96
C GLN A 127 5.66 -6.82 -1.23
N GLN A 128 4.67 -7.66 -0.91
CA GLN A 128 3.45 -7.19 -0.25
C GLN A 128 3.72 -6.88 1.23
N PRO A 129 3.07 -5.84 1.79
CA PRO A 129 3.14 -5.56 3.21
C PRO A 129 2.50 -6.71 4.01
N ILE A 130 2.98 -6.90 5.24
CA ILE A 130 2.45 -7.91 6.15
C ILE A 130 1.97 -7.28 7.46
N ALA A 131 1.02 -7.97 8.08
CA ALA A 131 0.61 -7.72 9.45
C ALA A 131 0.58 -9.02 10.24
N ILE A 132 0.84 -8.95 11.54
CA ILE A 132 0.79 -10.09 12.46
C ILE A 132 -0.21 -9.79 13.57
N ILE A 133 -1.11 -10.73 13.83
CA ILE A 133 -1.99 -10.73 15.00
C ILE A 133 -1.57 -11.89 15.89
N LYS A 134 -1.05 -11.61 17.09
CA LYS A 134 -0.61 -12.62 18.04
C LYS A 134 -1.61 -12.78 19.18
N CYS A 135 -2.26 -13.93 19.25
CA CYS A 135 -3.21 -14.31 20.30
C CYS A 135 -2.76 -15.63 20.94
N ALA A 136 -1.93 -15.55 21.98
CA ALA A 136 -1.29 -16.72 22.57
C ALA A 136 -1.29 -16.68 24.11
N ALA A 137 -1.48 -17.83 24.76
CA ALA A 137 -1.57 -17.93 26.21
C ALA A 137 -0.78 -19.13 26.73
N GLY A 138 0.16 -18.89 27.65
CA GLY A 138 1.01 -19.92 28.26
C GLY A 138 0.35 -20.68 29.41
#